data_AF-A0A6P4I1K9-F1
#
_entry.id   AF-A0A6P4I1K9-F1
#
_cell.length_a   1.000
_cell.length_b   1.000
_cell.length_c   1.000
_cell.angle_alpha   90.00
_cell.angle_beta   90.00
_cell.angle_gamma   90.00
#
_symmetry.space_group_name_H-M   'P 1'
#
loop_
_entity.id
_entity.type
_entity.pdbx_description
1 polymer ?
#
loop_
_entity_poly.entity_id
_entity_poly.type
_entity_poly.pdbx_seq_one_letter_code
_entity_poly.pdbx_strand_id
1 'polypeptide(L)'
;MQAVHVLLRGVLLSLSISLLVLAKDLQECEDLGQGSHLCREIESFEQLSRYVGENWLRVKVVNEHTGIEDEDQEKEFTSLSKLLHLDLSEADGFTLAERGVRDFKALQELNITHCQLEELQEQHFPNASKITNLDVSYNDIQLITGKVMNRLPDLEYGNFSNNLIAEIEPDAFRGLKKLRFLDFTTNEQENITLGENKNLRYLSISNNNVRDFQWCRMRGLPKLEELHLHSNWLENLDMGIFYALPKLRVFNVSNNNLYDIKRTLFMSPDERPPLELLDYSSNNVKVLDDSVFCRLGNLKTLNLWLNQINKIHPRAFLGLFSLQSLQLQGNKISSLPDELFANLTSLEQLDLSRNNIKKLGLRVFGGTILRQLTHLNLSNNYISDLHPLALSSLPFLKELRLGRNKLVSLDLRMFAPLRRLQLLTIGENRLEEIEPEILNTFERLTHLEINNNRLAFLPDLKASQNLQLLRYISLEGNPWQCLCLDEITAWLDSRRVSYARPSSAYFSGRKPLCVVTPMDKCQRKLEDVRAQGIVESYEKI
;
A
#
# COMPACT_ATOMS: atom_id res chain seq x y z
N MET A 1 -8.67 -62.73 61.95
CA MET A 1 -8.04 -62.13 63.14
C MET A 1 -7.87 -60.65 62.84
N GLN A 2 -8.84 -59.83 63.25
CA GLN A 2 -8.80 -59.06 64.51
C GLN A 2 -7.77 -57.91 64.39
N ALA A 3 -8.20 -56.65 64.27
CA ALA A 3 -8.67 -55.77 65.36
C ALA A 3 -7.47 -55.37 66.25
N VAL A 4 -7.25 -54.14 66.72
CA VAL A 4 -8.04 -52.92 66.96
C VAL A 4 -7.02 -51.91 67.55
N HIS A 5 -6.94 -50.66 67.08
CA HIS A 5 -7.48 -49.45 67.75
C HIS A 5 -6.77 -49.12 69.10
N VAL A 6 -6.21 -47.93 69.37
CA VAL A 6 -6.88 -46.63 69.64
C VAL A 6 -5.76 -45.56 69.84
N LEU A 7 -5.70 -44.42 69.12
CA LEU A 7 -6.45 -43.14 69.26
C LEU A 7 -5.87 -42.18 70.33
N LEU A 8 -5.39 -40.98 69.93
CA LEU A 8 -5.92 -39.66 70.35
C LEU A 8 -5.01 -38.46 69.99
N ARG A 9 -5.62 -37.56 69.19
CA ARG A 9 -5.56 -36.08 69.20
C ARG A 9 -4.36 -35.35 68.58
N GLY A 10 -4.68 -34.67 67.47
CA GLY A 10 -3.86 -33.60 66.91
C GLY A 10 -4.40 -32.93 65.64
N VAL A 11 -5.72 -32.68 65.55
CA VAL A 11 -6.37 -31.55 64.81
C VAL A 11 -5.99 -31.35 63.33
N LEU A 12 -6.80 -31.84 62.38
CA LEU A 12 -7.85 -31.07 61.67
C LEU A 12 -7.35 -29.78 60.97
N LEU A 13 -6.85 -29.91 59.73
CA LEU A 13 -6.92 -28.88 58.67
C LEU A 13 -6.45 -29.47 57.32
N SER A 14 -7.09 -30.53 56.84
CA SER A 14 -6.83 -31.04 55.48
C SER A 14 -7.95 -31.97 55.00
N LEU A 15 -9.15 -31.43 54.78
CA LEU A 15 -10.22 -32.06 53.97
C LEU A 15 -11.47 -31.16 54.02
N SER A 16 -11.53 -30.13 53.16
CA SER A 16 -12.78 -29.49 52.70
C SER A 16 -12.54 -28.26 51.79
N ILE A 17 -11.49 -28.22 50.96
CA ILE A 17 -11.33 -27.15 49.95
C ILE A 17 -10.68 -27.73 48.69
N SER A 18 -11.43 -28.53 47.94
CA SER A 18 -11.13 -28.84 46.54
C SER A 18 -12.33 -29.40 45.75
N LEU A 19 -13.55 -29.19 46.27
CA LEU A 19 -14.82 -29.51 45.59
C LEU A 19 -15.73 -28.28 45.40
N LEU A 20 -15.19 -27.09 45.64
CA LEU A 20 -15.86 -25.81 45.34
C LEU A 20 -14.82 -24.83 44.78
N VAL A 21 -14.37 -25.07 43.55
CA VAL A 21 -14.07 -23.98 42.64
C VAL A 21 -15.03 -24.17 41.47
N LEU A 22 -16.11 -23.39 41.54
CA LEU A 22 -17.12 -23.15 40.52
C LEU A 22 -16.48 -23.24 39.12
N ALA A 23 -16.91 -24.07 38.16
CA ALA A 23 -18.25 -24.02 37.57
C ALA A 23 -18.84 -22.60 37.61
N LYS A 24 -18.02 -21.61 37.27
CA LYS A 24 -18.54 -20.34 36.78
C LYS A 24 -18.86 -20.63 35.33
N ASP A 25 -20.15 -20.80 35.07
CA ASP A 25 -20.83 -20.41 33.85
C ASP A 25 -19.90 -19.63 32.92
N LEU A 26 -19.31 -20.31 31.92
CA LEU A 26 -19.01 -19.59 30.69
C LEU A 26 -20.39 -19.20 30.19
N GLN A 27 -20.77 -17.95 30.45
CA GLN A 27 -21.98 -17.41 29.87
C GLN A 27 -21.80 -17.55 28.36
N GLU A 28 -22.51 -18.50 27.75
CA GLU A 28 -22.37 -18.84 26.32
C GLU A 28 -22.56 -17.59 25.45
N CYS A 29 -23.20 -16.54 25.99
CA CYS A 29 -23.18 -15.21 25.42
C CYS A 29 -22.92 -14.10 26.45
N GLU A 30 -21.96 -13.22 26.14
CA GLU A 30 -21.58 -12.02 26.91
C GLU A 30 -22.24 -10.75 26.31
N ASP A 31 -22.73 -9.84 27.16
CA ASP A 31 -23.26 -8.54 26.74
C ASP A 31 -22.14 -7.50 26.59
N LEU A 32 -21.98 -6.97 25.38
CA LEU A 32 -21.02 -5.94 25.03
C LEU A 32 -21.62 -4.51 25.10
N GLY A 33 -22.92 -4.40 25.40
CA GLY A 33 -23.66 -3.15 25.47
C GLY A 33 -24.36 -2.77 24.17
N GLN A 34 -25.35 -1.88 24.28
CA GLN A 34 -26.16 -1.39 23.16
C GLN A 34 -26.87 -2.50 22.36
N GLY A 35 -27.25 -3.60 23.02
CA GLY A 35 -27.88 -4.76 22.40
C GLY A 35 -26.92 -5.61 21.55
N SER A 36 -25.61 -5.50 21.78
CA SER A 36 -24.60 -6.29 21.07
C SER A 36 -24.06 -7.38 21.98
N HIS A 37 -23.97 -8.61 21.47
CA HIS A 37 -23.60 -9.77 22.25
C HIS A 37 -22.53 -10.60 21.53
N LEU A 38 -21.60 -11.17 22.32
CA LEU A 38 -20.60 -12.14 21.86
C LEU A 38 -20.96 -13.50 22.40
N CYS A 39 -21.31 -14.42 21.51
CA CYS A 39 -21.57 -15.80 21.86
C CYS A 39 -20.39 -16.71 21.51
N ARG A 40 -20.16 -17.75 22.31
CA ARG A 40 -19.05 -18.69 22.17
C ARG A 40 -19.54 -20.12 22.19
N GLU A 41 -18.95 -20.96 21.34
CA GLU A 41 -19.24 -22.40 21.24
C GLU A 41 -20.74 -22.69 21.05
N ILE A 42 -21.39 -21.93 20.16
CA ILE A 42 -22.79 -22.15 19.78
C ILE A 42 -22.84 -23.23 18.70
N GLU A 43 -23.56 -24.32 18.95
CA GLU A 43 -23.60 -25.49 18.08
C GLU A 43 -24.75 -25.43 17.06
N SER A 44 -25.78 -24.60 17.29
CA SER A 44 -26.91 -24.46 16.36
C SER A 44 -27.68 -23.14 16.53
N PHE A 45 -28.47 -22.77 15.52
CA PHE A 45 -29.41 -21.66 15.65
C PHE A 45 -30.52 -21.92 16.67
N GLU A 46 -30.85 -23.19 16.97
CA GLU A 46 -31.77 -23.51 18.05
C GLU A 46 -31.18 -23.10 19.40
N GLN A 47 -29.91 -23.46 19.66
CA GLN A 47 -29.20 -23.06 20.88
C GLN A 47 -29.12 -21.53 20.97
N LEU A 48 -28.75 -20.86 19.88
CA LEU A 48 -28.71 -19.39 19.84
C LEU A 48 -30.07 -18.78 20.19
N SER A 49 -31.16 -19.33 19.65
CA SER A 49 -32.52 -18.83 19.85
C SER A 49 -32.97 -18.84 21.32
N ARG A 50 -32.36 -19.68 22.16
CA ARG A 50 -32.64 -19.78 23.61
C ARG A 50 -31.98 -18.64 24.40
N TYR A 51 -30.89 -18.07 23.90
CA TYR A 51 -30.18 -16.95 24.53
C TYR A 51 -30.67 -15.59 24.06
N VAL A 52 -31.03 -15.47 22.78
CA VAL A 52 -31.38 -14.18 22.18
C VAL A 52 -32.62 -13.59 22.85
N GLY A 53 -32.39 -12.50 23.59
CA GLY A 53 -33.43 -11.73 24.27
C GLY A 53 -34.06 -10.65 23.38
N GLU A 54 -35.16 -10.05 23.84
CA GLU A 54 -35.92 -9.08 23.03
C GLU A 54 -35.16 -7.81 22.62
N ASN A 55 -34.11 -7.45 23.37
CA ASN A 55 -33.32 -6.23 23.16
C ASN A 55 -32.03 -6.48 22.36
N TRP A 56 -31.77 -7.73 21.97
CA TRP A 56 -30.58 -8.07 21.20
C TRP A 56 -30.76 -7.58 19.76
N LEU A 57 -29.74 -6.90 19.25
CA LEU A 57 -29.69 -6.36 17.89
C LEU A 57 -28.50 -6.92 17.10
N ARG A 58 -27.38 -7.18 17.78
CA ARG A 58 -26.15 -7.68 17.16
C ARG A 58 -25.65 -8.90 17.88
N VAL A 59 -25.25 -9.91 17.12
CA VAL A 59 -24.63 -11.12 17.65
C VAL A 59 -23.39 -11.42 16.83
N LYS A 60 -22.27 -11.64 17.52
CA LYS A 60 -21.10 -12.32 16.97
C LYS A 60 -20.99 -13.69 17.61
N VAL A 61 -20.76 -14.73 16.81
CA VAL A 61 -20.49 -16.09 17.28
C VAL A 61 -19.03 -16.41 17.00
N VAL A 62 -18.35 -16.97 17.99
CA VAL A 62 -16.96 -17.46 17.89
C VAL A 62 -16.93 -18.89 18.39
N ASN A 63 -16.60 -19.83 17.52
CA ASN A 63 -16.43 -21.22 17.90
C ASN A 63 -14.98 -21.63 17.68
N GLU A 64 -14.32 -22.12 18.74
CA GLU A 64 -12.96 -22.65 18.65
C GLU A 64 -12.98 -24.19 18.57
N HIS A 65 -14.07 -24.83 19.01
CA HIS A 65 -14.15 -26.28 19.15
C HIS A 65 -15.39 -26.90 18.48
N THR A 66 -16.43 -26.12 18.21
CA THR A 66 -17.71 -26.62 17.65
C THR A 66 -18.08 -26.01 16.30
N GLY A 67 -18.87 -26.74 15.51
CA GLY A 67 -19.50 -26.22 14.29
C GLY A 67 -20.91 -25.70 14.58
N ILE A 68 -21.36 -24.69 13.82
CA ILE A 68 -22.79 -24.37 13.79
C ILE A 68 -23.46 -25.28 12.75
N GLU A 69 -24.20 -26.27 13.24
CA GLU A 69 -25.05 -27.11 12.42
C GLU A 69 -26.44 -26.46 12.26
N ASP A 70 -26.81 -26.16 11.02
CA ASP A 70 -28.17 -25.78 10.67
C ASP A 70 -29.03 -27.04 10.49
N GLU A 71 -29.68 -27.50 11.55
CA GLU A 71 -30.60 -28.64 11.45
C GLU A 71 -31.95 -28.23 10.85
N ASP A 72 -32.43 -29.02 9.88
CA ASP A 72 -33.80 -28.90 9.33
C ASP A 72 -34.83 -29.35 10.37
N GLN A 73 -35.31 -28.39 11.16
CA GLN A 73 -36.43 -28.56 12.08
C GLN A 73 -37.61 -27.67 11.66
N GLU A 74 -38.85 -28.20 11.69
CA GLU A 74 -40.08 -27.48 11.30
C GLU A 74 -40.39 -26.22 12.15
N LYS A 75 -39.67 -26.00 13.26
CA LYS A 75 -40.01 -25.01 14.29
C LYS A 75 -39.35 -23.65 14.05
N GLU A 76 -40.11 -22.62 13.64
CA GLU A 76 -39.60 -21.23 13.48
C GLU A 76 -39.00 -20.63 14.78
N PHE A 77 -37.85 -19.98 14.66
CA PHE A 77 -37.14 -19.34 15.78
C PHE A 77 -37.49 -17.85 15.90
N THR A 78 -38.69 -17.58 16.41
CA THR A 78 -39.22 -16.20 16.48
C THR A 78 -38.35 -15.21 17.28
N SER A 79 -37.52 -15.66 18.23
CA SER A 79 -36.59 -14.81 18.97
C SER A 79 -35.49 -14.20 18.09
N LEU A 80 -35.06 -14.89 17.03
CA LEU A 80 -34.02 -14.42 16.10
C LEU A 80 -34.52 -13.34 15.13
N SER A 81 -35.84 -13.21 14.97
CA SER A 81 -36.46 -12.36 13.95
C SER A 81 -36.18 -10.86 14.09
N LYS A 82 -35.80 -10.39 15.29
CA LYS A 82 -35.48 -8.98 15.58
C LYS A 82 -34.00 -8.63 15.40
N LEU A 83 -33.12 -9.62 15.24
CA LEU A 83 -31.68 -9.38 15.07
C LEU A 83 -31.42 -8.64 13.76
N LEU A 84 -30.54 -7.65 13.84
CA LEU A 84 -30.15 -6.78 12.73
C LEU A 84 -28.77 -7.14 12.19
N HIS A 85 -27.87 -7.64 13.03
CA HIS A 85 -26.50 -7.98 12.66
C HIS A 85 -26.13 -9.38 13.17
N LEU A 86 -25.60 -10.20 12.27
CA LEU A 86 -25.10 -11.55 12.59
C LEU A 86 -23.70 -11.72 12.00
N ASP A 87 -22.73 -11.99 12.85
CA ASP A 87 -21.34 -12.26 12.47
C ASP A 87 -20.96 -13.68 12.89
N LEU A 88 -20.72 -14.53 11.90
CA LEU A 88 -20.30 -15.93 12.01
C LEU A 88 -18.89 -16.14 11.44
N SER A 89 -18.10 -15.08 11.23
CA SER A 89 -16.79 -15.17 10.56
C SER A 89 -15.72 -16.00 11.29
N GLU A 90 -15.95 -16.30 12.56
CA GLU A 90 -15.11 -17.15 13.40
C GLU A 90 -15.91 -18.36 13.92
N ALA A 91 -16.96 -18.75 13.19
CA ALA A 91 -17.69 -19.99 13.44
C ALA A 91 -17.12 -21.07 12.49
N ASP A 92 -16.10 -21.79 12.96
CA ASP A 92 -15.56 -22.94 12.22
C ASP A 92 -16.68 -23.95 11.93
N GLY A 93 -16.59 -24.68 10.80
CA GLY A 93 -17.53 -25.76 10.49
C GLY A 93 -18.99 -25.36 10.28
N PHE A 94 -19.26 -24.10 9.92
CA PHE A 94 -20.62 -23.66 9.58
C PHE A 94 -21.13 -24.32 8.31
N THR A 95 -22.23 -25.05 8.40
CA THR A 95 -22.94 -25.57 7.22
C THR A 95 -24.29 -24.88 7.08
N LEU A 96 -24.52 -24.24 5.93
CA LEU A 96 -25.81 -23.68 5.55
C LEU A 96 -26.70 -24.80 4.97
N ALA A 97 -27.64 -25.31 5.74
CA ALA A 97 -28.62 -26.30 5.29
C ALA A 97 -29.84 -25.62 4.64
N GLU A 98 -30.92 -26.36 4.34
CA GLU A 98 -32.09 -25.82 3.62
C GLU A 98 -32.74 -24.62 4.32
N ARG A 99 -32.62 -24.53 5.65
CA ARG A 99 -33.18 -23.48 6.49
C ARG A 99 -32.46 -22.14 6.33
N GLY A 100 -31.13 -22.14 6.40
CA GLY A 100 -30.28 -20.96 6.37
C GLY A 100 -30.69 -19.85 7.33
N VAL A 101 -30.68 -18.59 6.87
CA VAL A 101 -30.98 -17.41 7.70
C VAL A 101 -32.44 -16.96 7.62
N ARG A 102 -33.38 -17.84 7.27
CA ARG A 102 -34.80 -17.51 7.09
C ARG A 102 -35.49 -16.93 8.33
N ASP A 103 -35.08 -17.37 9.53
CA ASP A 103 -35.66 -16.89 10.78
C ASP A 103 -35.23 -15.46 11.15
N PHE A 104 -34.15 -14.96 10.55
CA PHE A 104 -33.59 -13.62 10.79
C PHE A 104 -34.28 -12.57 9.90
N LYS A 105 -35.60 -12.40 10.10
CA LYS A 105 -36.47 -11.59 9.23
C LYS A 105 -36.10 -10.10 9.14
N ALA A 106 -35.44 -9.54 10.16
CA ALA A 106 -34.99 -8.14 10.20
C ALA A 106 -33.51 -7.93 9.85
N LEU A 107 -32.77 -9.00 9.51
CA LEU A 107 -31.32 -8.96 9.34
C LEU A 107 -30.90 -7.96 8.26
N GLN A 108 -29.96 -7.08 8.60
CA GLN A 108 -29.41 -6.05 7.72
C GLN A 108 -27.95 -6.32 7.37
N GLU A 109 -27.19 -6.93 8.28
CA GLU A 109 -25.80 -7.29 8.06
C GLU A 109 -25.58 -8.76 8.39
N LEU A 110 -25.00 -9.48 7.42
CA LEU A 110 -24.63 -10.88 7.57
C LEU A 110 -23.17 -11.05 7.17
N ASN A 111 -22.35 -11.53 8.10
CA ASN A 111 -20.97 -11.92 7.84
C ASN A 111 -20.83 -13.42 8.06
N ILE A 112 -20.57 -14.14 6.97
CA ILE A 112 -20.35 -15.60 6.92
C ILE A 112 -19.04 -15.90 6.18
N THR A 113 -18.03 -15.08 6.49
CA THR A 113 -16.66 -15.25 5.98
C THR A 113 -16.01 -16.49 6.59
N HIS A 114 -15.10 -17.18 5.88
CA HIS A 114 -14.38 -18.35 6.41
C HIS A 114 -15.27 -19.54 6.82
N CYS A 115 -16.47 -19.63 6.27
CA CYS A 115 -17.44 -20.66 6.62
C CYS A 115 -17.43 -21.89 5.71
N GLN A 116 -16.45 -22.02 4.80
CA GLN A 116 -16.33 -23.18 3.88
C GLN A 116 -17.58 -23.39 3.00
N LEU A 117 -18.28 -22.31 2.65
CA LEU A 117 -19.50 -22.39 1.85
C LEU A 117 -19.17 -22.72 0.39
N GLU A 118 -19.65 -23.85 -0.11
CA GLU A 118 -19.46 -24.26 -1.51
C GLU A 118 -20.49 -23.60 -2.46
N GLU A 119 -21.67 -23.25 -1.96
CA GLU A 119 -22.73 -22.63 -2.76
C GLU A 119 -23.66 -21.73 -1.96
N LEU A 120 -24.25 -20.75 -2.66
CA LEU A 120 -25.37 -19.98 -2.17
C LEU A 120 -26.63 -20.43 -2.92
N GLN A 121 -27.65 -20.83 -2.17
CA GLN A 121 -28.93 -21.24 -2.72
C GLN A 121 -30.03 -20.23 -2.35
N GLU A 122 -31.08 -20.17 -3.17
CA GLU A 122 -32.19 -19.24 -2.92
C GLU A 122 -32.91 -19.51 -1.60
N GLN A 123 -32.84 -20.76 -1.14
CA GLN A 123 -33.46 -21.23 0.09
C GLN A 123 -32.78 -20.70 1.35
N HIS A 124 -31.49 -20.35 1.28
CA HIS A 124 -30.75 -19.84 2.42
C HIS A 124 -31.24 -18.49 2.93
N PHE A 125 -31.99 -17.74 2.11
CA PHE A 125 -32.42 -16.38 2.42
C PHE A 125 -33.95 -16.27 2.50
N PRO A 126 -34.49 -15.41 3.38
CA PRO A 126 -35.92 -15.13 3.42
C PRO A 126 -36.38 -14.41 2.15
N ASN A 127 -37.66 -14.57 1.80
CA ASN A 127 -38.29 -13.81 0.73
C ASN A 127 -38.20 -12.30 1.02
N ALA A 128 -37.56 -11.55 0.13
CA ALA A 128 -37.34 -10.10 0.27
C ALA A 128 -36.57 -9.73 1.55
N SER A 129 -35.40 -10.36 1.71
CA SER A 129 -34.46 -10.09 2.79
C SER A 129 -34.16 -8.60 2.95
N LYS A 130 -33.94 -8.20 4.21
CA LYS A 130 -33.56 -6.84 4.61
C LYS A 130 -32.04 -6.63 4.60
N ILE A 131 -31.28 -7.64 4.20
CA ILE A 131 -29.82 -7.59 4.16
C ILE A 131 -29.38 -6.49 3.20
N THR A 132 -28.61 -5.56 3.75
CA THR A 132 -27.96 -4.44 3.05
C THR A 132 -26.46 -4.68 2.89
N ASN A 133 -25.84 -5.42 3.80
CA ASN A 133 -24.44 -5.80 3.78
C ASN A 133 -24.31 -7.33 3.89
N LEU A 134 -23.73 -7.94 2.87
CA LEU A 134 -23.42 -9.36 2.84
C LEU A 134 -21.92 -9.55 2.63
N ASP A 135 -21.28 -10.21 3.59
CA ASP A 135 -19.91 -10.68 3.45
C ASP A 135 -19.89 -12.21 3.43
N VAL A 136 -19.52 -12.77 2.28
CA VAL A 136 -19.34 -14.20 2.05
C VAL A 136 -17.92 -14.49 1.57
N SER A 137 -16.95 -13.64 1.91
CA SER A 137 -15.57 -13.80 1.48
C SER A 137 -14.88 -15.03 2.09
N TYR A 138 -13.78 -15.49 1.49
CA TYR A 138 -13.02 -16.65 1.97
C TYR A 138 -13.88 -17.91 2.15
N ASN A 139 -14.68 -18.21 1.15
CA ASN A 139 -15.47 -19.43 1.03
C ASN A 139 -15.09 -20.15 -0.28
N ASP A 140 -15.82 -21.20 -0.64
CA ASP A 140 -15.56 -22.02 -1.82
C ASP A 140 -16.66 -21.87 -2.89
N ILE A 141 -17.33 -20.71 -2.93
CA ILE A 141 -18.48 -20.46 -3.82
C ILE A 141 -18.02 -20.46 -5.27
N GLN A 142 -18.69 -21.25 -6.13
CA GLN A 142 -18.31 -21.39 -7.55
C GLN A 142 -19.18 -20.60 -8.54
N LEU A 143 -20.45 -20.35 -8.19
CA LEU A 143 -21.45 -19.76 -9.07
C LEU A 143 -22.34 -18.76 -8.33
N ILE A 144 -22.57 -17.60 -8.94
CA ILE A 144 -23.59 -16.65 -8.48
C ILE A 144 -24.79 -16.68 -9.41
N THR A 145 -25.97 -17.00 -8.85
CA THR A 145 -27.22 -17.07 -9.61
C THR A 145 -28.14 -15.88 -9.33
N GLY A 146 -28.96 -15.52 -10.33
CA GLY A 146 -29.99 -14.50 -10.17
C GLY A 146 -31.08 -14.89 -9.15
N LYS A 147 -31.33 -16.19 -8.96
CA LYS A 147 -32.29 -16.68 -7.95
C LYS A 147 -31.91 -16.25 -6.54
N VAL A 148 -30.63 -16.39 -6.18
CA VAL A 148 -30.09 -15.95 -4.88
C VAL A 148 -30.18 -14.43 -4.76
N MET A 149 -29.66 -13.72 -5.75
CA MET A 149 -29.59 -12.25 -5.71
C MET A 149 -30.98 -11.59 -5.67
N ASN A 150 -32.00 -12.20 -6.30
CA ASN A 150 -33.38 -11.73 -6.22
C ASN A 150 -33.99 -11.80 -4.80
N ARG A 151 -33.42 -12.61 -3.89
CA ARG A 151 -33.83 -12.64 -2.47
C ARG A 151 -33.28 -11.46 -1.66
N LEU A 152 -32.31 -10.73 -2.19
CA LEU A 152 -31.56 -9.67 -1.50
C LEU A 152 -31.84 -8.26 -2.09
N PRO A 153 -33.10 -7.83 -2.30
CA PRO A 153 -33.41 -6.62 -3.05
C PRO A 153 -32.88 -5.31 -2.41
N ASP A 154 -32.59 -5.35 -1.11
CA ASP A 154 -32.09 -4.23 -0.32
C ASP A 154 -30.55 -4.16 -0.26
N LEU A 155 -29.83 -5.09 -0.92
CA LEU A 155 -28.37 -5.18 -0.88
C LEU A 155 -27.70 -3.90 -1.41
N GLU A 156 -26.82 -3.32 -0.60
CA GLU A 156 -25.99 -2.15 -0.93
C GLU A 156 -24.51 -2.51 -1.08
N TYR A 157 -24.03 -3.47 -0.27
CA TYR A 157 -22.65 -3.93 -0.21
C TYR A 157 -22.60 -5.46 -0.27
N GLY A 158 -21.89 -6.01 -1.26
CA GLY A 158 -21.61 -7.44 -1.36
C GLY A 158 -20.12 -7.71 -1.49
N ASN A 159 -19.56 -8.44 -0.54
CA ASN A 159 -18.19 -8.94 -0.59
C ASN A 159 -18.20 -10.44 -0.91
N PHE A 160 -17.73 -10.78 -2.10
CA PHE A 160 -17.60 -12.13 -2.63
C PHE A 160 -16.13 -12.46 -2.91
N SER A 161 -15.19 -11.74 -2.28
CA SER A 161 -13.76 -11.92 -2.52
C SER A 161 -13.25 -13.25 -1.97
N ASN A 162 -12.12 -13.73 -2.49
CA ASN A 162 -11.46 -14.97 -2.05
C ASN A 162 -12.44 -16.16 -2.08
N ASN A 163 -13.03 -16.40 -3.24
CA ASN A 163 -13.89 -17.55 -3.50
C ASN A 163 -13.39 -18.28 -4.77
N LEU A 164 -14.17 -19.23 -5.28
CA LEU A 164 -13.88 -19.98 -6.51
C LEU A 164 -14.84 -19.57 -7.65
N ILE A 165 -15.34 -18.34 -7.64
CA ILE A 165 -16.41 -17.90 -8.54
C ILE A 165 -15.85 -17.83 -9.97
N ALA A 166 -16.22 -18.79 -10.81
CA ALA A 166 -15.86 -18.83 -12.22
C ALA A 166 -16.93 -18.17 -13.10
N GLU A 167 -18.20 -18.29 -12.72
CA GLU A 167 -19.33 -17.79 -13.49
C GLU A 167 -20.31 -16.96 -12.65
N ILE A 168 -20.81 -15.88 -13.26
CA ILE A 168 -21.94 -15.11 -12.75
C ILE A 168 -23.03 -15.18 -13.82
N GLU A 169 -24.20 -15.70 -13.44
CA GLU A 169 -25.35 -15.76 -14.35
C GLU A 169 -25.64 -14.37 -14.94
N PRO A 170 -25.94 -14.28 -16.25
CA PRO A 170 -26.30 -13.02 -16.86
C PRO A 170 -27.46 -12.34 -16.12
N ASP A 171 -27.35 -11.02 -15.91
CA ASP A 171 -28.34 -10.22 -15.19
C ASP A 171 -28.60 -10.64 -13.73
N ALA A 172 -27.75 -11.48 -13.11
CA ALA A 172 -27.93 -11.91 -11.71
C ALA A 172 -28.12 -10.72 -10.75
N PHE A 173 -27.42 -9.61 -10.99
CA PHE A 173 -27.48 -8.41 -10.16
C PHE A 173 -28.51 -7.37 -10.63
N ARG A 174 -29.24 -7.59 -11.73
CA ARG A 174 -30.10 -6.57 -12.37
C ARG A 174 -31.22 -6.03 -11.48
N GLY A 175 -31.73 -6.85 -10.55
CA GLY A 175 -32.79 -6.48 -9.61
C GLY A 175 -32.33 -5.56 -8.47
N LEU A 176 -31.02 -5.45 -8.22
CA LEU A 176 -30.44 -4.86 -7.02
C LEU A 176 -30.27 -3.34 -7.12
N LYS A 177 -31.41 -2.64 -7.04
CA LYS A 177 -31.47 -1.18 -7.27
C LYS A 177 -30.68 -0.35 -6.25
N LYS A 178 -30.35 -0.87 -5.08
CA LYS A 178 -29.60 -0.15 -4.04
C LYS A 178 -28.11 -0.43 -4.04
N LEU A 179 -27.65 -1.36 -4.87
CA LEU A 179 -26.27 -1.83 -4.89
C LEU A 179 -25.29 -0.70 -5.22
N ARG A 180 -24.25 -0.58 -4.40
CA ARG A 180 -23.21 0.47 -4.49
C ARG A 180 -21.81 -0.12 -4.53
N PHE A 181 -21.60 -1.26 -3.88
CA PHE A 181 -20.30 -1.89 -3.74
C PHE A 181 -20.40 -3.38 -4.07
N LEU A 182 -19.52 -3.84 -4.94
CA LEU A 182 -19.30 -5.25 -5.23
C LEU A 182 -17.80 -5.54 -5.30
N ASP A 183 -17.39 -6.58 -4.59
CA ASP A 183 -16.02 -7.06 -4.61
C ASP A 183 -15.98 -8.56 -4.95
N PHE A 184 -15.33 -8.89 -6.07
CA PHE A 184 -15.03 -10.25 -6.52
C PHE A 184 -13.52 -10.50 -6.60
N THR A 185 -12.72 -9.76 -5.82
CA THR A 185 -11.26 -9.92 -5.81
C THR A 185 -10.86 -11.35 -5.45
N THR A 186 -9.88 -11.94 -6.14
CA THR A 186 -9.42 -13.31 -5.88
C THR A 186 -10.54 -14.33 -6.13
N ASN A 187 -10.86 -14.55 -7.40
CA ASN A 187 -11.83 -15.54 -7.89
C ASN A 187 -11.30 -16.12 -9.22
N GLU A 188 -12.13 -16.88 -9.95
CA GLU A 188 -11.73 -17.58 -11.17
C GLU A 188 -12.36 -16.98 -12.44
N GLN A 189 -12.89 -15.76 -12.38
CA GLN A 189 -13.65 -15.15 -13.48
C GLN A 189 -12.78 -14.88 -14.71
N GLU A 190 -13.20 -15.36 -15.87
CA GLU A 190 -12.57 -15.04 -17.16
C GLU A 190 -13.15 -13.80 -17.85
N ASN A 191 -14.37 -13.41 -17.46
CA ASN A 191 -15.10 -12.29 -18.05
C ASN A 191 -15.97 -11.56 -17.01
N ILE A 192 -16.61 -10.46 -17.43
CA ILE A 192 -17.38 -9.59 -16.53
C ILE A 192 -18.83 -9.49 -17.02
N THR A 193 -19.77 -9.97 -16.20
CA THR A 193 -21.21 -10.08 -16.49
C THR A 193 -22.08 -9.59 -15.32
N LEU A 194 -22.11 -8.27 -15.07
CA LEU A 194 -22.94 -7.69 -13.99
C LEU A 194 -24.31 -7.15 -14.45
N GLY A 195 -24.59 -7.16 -15.76
CA GLY A 195 -25.81 -6.60 -16.33
C GLY A 195 -25.96 -5.08 -16.06
N GLU A 196 -27.22 -4.60 -16.02
CA GLU A 196 -27.51 -3.20 -15.73
C GLU A 196 -27.61 -2.91 -14.22
N ASN A 197 -26.66 -2.14 -13.69
CA ASN A 197 -26.63 -1.72 -12.28
C ASN A 197 -26.32 -0.22 -12.14
N LYS A 198 -27.38 0.60 -12.23
CA LYS A 198 -27.28 2.06 -12.36
C LYS A 198 -26.75 2.80 -11.13
N ASN A 199 -26.66 2.15 -9.98
CA ASN A 199 -26.24 2.76 -8.72
C ASN A 199 -24.89 2.25 -8.21
N LEU A 200 -24.29 1.26 -8.88
CA LEU A 200 -22.98 0.72 -8.51
C LEU A 200 -21.94 1.82 -8.62
N ARG A 201 -21.11 1.96 -7.57
CA ARG A 201 -20.05 2.98 -7.45
C ARG A 201 -18.67 2.35 -7.39
N TYR A 202 -18.55 1.19 -6.76
CA TYR A 202 -17.31 0.46 -6.62
C TYR A 202 -17.48 -0.94 -7.20
N LEU A 203 -16.51 -1.33 -8.02
CA LEU A 203 -16.37 -2.69 -8.51
C LEU A 203 -14.90 -3.12 -8.50
N SER A 204 -14.62 -4.22 -7.82
CA SER A 204 -13.34 -4.94 -7.98
C SER A 204 -13.58 -6.32 -8.56
N ILE A 205 -12.84 -6.63 -9.63
CA ILE A 205 -12.71 -7.97 -10.24
C ILE A 205 -11.21 -8.23 -10.40
N SER A 206 -10.46 -7.91 -9.36
CA SER A 206 -9.00 -8.00 -9.34
C SER A 206 -8.56 -9.41 -8.99
N ASN A 207 -7.34 -9.81 -9.34
CA ASN A 207 -6.82 -11.16 -9.06
C ASN A 207 -7.76 -12.27 -9.58
N ASN A 208 -8.09 -12.18 -10.88
CA ASN A 208 -8.98 -13.10 -11.58
C ASN A 208 -8.31 -13.54 -12.90
N ASN A 209 -9.04 -14.25 -13.76
CA ASN A 209 -8.56 -14.78 -15.03
C ASN A 209 -8.94 -13.93 -16.25
N VAL A 210 -9.24 -12.63 -16.07
CA VAL A 210 -9.76 -11.78 -17.15
C VAL A 210 -8.67 -11.45 -18.17
N ARG A 211 -8.92 -11.74 -19.45
CA ARG A 211 -8.00 -11.47 -20.58
C ARG A 211 -8.49 -10.36 -21.51
N ASP A 212 -9.73 -10.48 -21.96
CA ASP A 212 -10.36 -9.56 -22.91
C ASP A 212 -11.38 -8.67 -22.20
N PHE A 213 -11.22 -7.36 -22.32
CA PHE A 213 -12.12 -6.39 -21.70
C PHE A 213 -12.84 -5.54 -22.75
N GLN A 214 -14.16 -5.67 -22.83
CA GLN A 214 -15.00 -4.88 -23.74
C GLN A 214 -15.80 -3.82 -22.97
N TRP A 215 -15.46 -2.54 -23.14
CA TRP A 215 -16.13 -1.43 -22.44
C TRP A 215 -17.64 -1.36 -22.67
N CYS A 216 -18.13 -1.84 -23.81
CA CYS A 216 -19.56 -1.84 -24.12
C CYS A 216 -20.39 -2.65 -23.11
N ARG A 217 -19.81 -3.69 -22.50
CA ARG A 217 -20.46 -4.51 -21.45
C ARG A 217 -20.67 -3.74 -20.15
N MET A 218 -19.91 -2.67 -19.94
CA MET A 218 -19.96 -1.84 -18.74
C MET A 218 -20.91 -0.64 -18.86
N ARG A 219 -21.58 -0.45 -20.00
CA ARG A 219 -22.55 0.66 -20.20
C ARG A 219 -23.71 0.65 -19.21
N GLY A 220 -24.01 -0.51 -18.62
CA GLY A 220 -25.00 -0.67 -17.57
C GLY A 220 -24.63 -0.02 -16.22
N LEU A 221 -23.40 0.51 -16.08
CA LEU A 221 -22.83 1.03 -14.81
C LEU A 221 -22.50 2.54 -14.88
N PRO A 222 -23.47 3.42 -15.21
CA PRO A 222 -23.21 4.84 -15.49
C PRO A 222 -22.71 5.67 -14.30
N LYS A 223 -22.84 5.17 -13.06
CA LYS A 223 -22.40 5.84 -11.83
C LYS A 223 -21.14 5.25 -11.22
N LEU A 224 -20.47 4.29 -11.89
CA LEU A 224 -19.27 3.67 -11.37
C LEU A 224 -18.17 4.74 -11.20
N GLU A 225 -17.65 4.84 -9.98
CA GLU A 225 -16.61 5.79 -9.58
C GLU A 225 -15.25 5.09 -9.50
N GLU A 226 -15.23 3.81 -9.13
CA GLU A 226 -14.01 3.02 -8.99
C GLU A 226 -14.11 1.67 -9.70
N LEU A 227 -13.09 1.36 -10.49
CA LEU A 227 -12.94 0.08 -11.17
C LEU A 227 -11.54 -0.47 -10.93
N HIS A 228 -11.47 -1.62 -10.29
CA HIS A 228 -10.24 -2.35 -10.00
C HIS A 228 -10.22 -3.65 -10.80
N LEU A 229 -9.20 -3.78 -11.65
CA LEU A 229 -8.94 -4.93 -12.53
C LEU A 229 -7.48 -5.38 -12.40
N HIS A 230 -6.82 -5.07 -11.28
CA HIS A 230 -5.41 -5.39 -11.13
C HIS A 230 -5.20 -6.90 -11.03
N SER A 231 -3.99 -7.38 -11.34
CA SER A 231 -3.66 -8.80 -11.23
C SER A 231 -4.58 -9.68 -12.08
N ASN A 232 -4.80 -9.27 -13.32
CA ASN A 232 -5.49 -10.06 -14.33
C ASN A 232 -4.52 -10.32 -15.51
N TRP A 233 -5.03 -10.83 -16.62
CA TRP A 233 -4.24 -11.18 -17.80
C TRP A 233 -4.51 -10.23 -18.98
N LEU A 234 -4.92 -8.98 -18.71
CA LEU A 234 -5.29 -8.02 -19.75
C LEU A 234 -4.09 -7.68 -20.64
N GLU A 235 -4.23 -7.86 -21.95
CA GLU A 235 -3.17 -7.54 -22.92
C GLU A 235 -3.40 -6.20 -23.63
N ASN A 236 -4.66 -5.79 -23.74
CA ASN A 236 -5.07 -4.58 -24.45
C ASN A 236 -6.27 -3.93 -23.78
N LEU A 237 -6.36 -2.61 -23.91
CA LEU A 237 -7.56 -1.84 -23.55
C LEU A 237 -8.09 -1.11 -24.79
N ASP A 238 -9.38 -1.32 -25.06
CA ASP A 238 -10.09 -0.66 -26.16
C ASP A 238 -10.23 0.85 -25.91
N MET A 239 -10.66 1.59 -26.93
CA MET A 239 -10.83 3.04 -26.88
C MET A 239 -12.07 3.49 -26.09
N GLY A 240 -11.97 4.67 -25.46
CA GLY A 240 -13.13 5.42 -24.98
C GLY A 240 -13.79 4.88 -23.71
N ILE A 241 -13.03 4.59 -22.65
CA ILE A 241 -13.58 4.09 -21.38
C ILE A 241 -14.69 5.00 -20.82
N PHE A 242 -14.57 6.32 -20.97
CA PHE A 242 -15.53 7.29 -20.44
C PHE A 242 -16.84 7.37 -21.22
N TYR A 243 -16.93 6.76 -22.41
CA TYR A 243 -18.22 6.54 -23.07
C TYR A 243 -19.06 5.47 -22.36
N ALA A 244 -18.41 4.52 -21.67
CA ALA A 244 -19.08 3.50 -20.87
C ALA A 244 -19.21 3.92 -19.40
N LEU A 245 -18.15 4.51 -18.84
CA LEU A 245 -18.01 4.82 -17.42
C LEU A 245 -17.74 6.33 -17.22
N PRO A 246 -18.74 7.21 -17.42
CA PRO A 246 -18.55 8.66 -17.43
C PRO A 246 -18.21 9.26 -16.06
N LYS A 247 -18.40 8.51 -14.97
CA LYS A 247 -18.12 8.95 -13.59
C LYS A 247 -16.85 8.33 -12.99
N LEU A 248 -16.06 7.60 -13.77
CA LEU A 248 -14.89 6.88 -13.27
C LEU A 248 -13.79 7.84 -12.79
N ARG A 249 -13.45 7.74 -11.51
CA ARG A 249 -12.44 8.54 -10.81
C ARG A 249 -11.18 7.72 -10.51
N VAL A 250 -11.34 6.44 -10.21
CA VAL A 250 -10.23 5.53 -9.89
C VAL A 250 -10.23 4.39 -10.89
N PHE A 251 -9.12 4.20 -11.58
CA PHE A 251 -8.93 3.10 -12.50
C PHE A 251 -7.61 2.39 -12.23
N ASN A 252 -7.69 1.14 -11.78
CA ASN A 252 -6.54 0.32 -11.47
C ASN A 252 -6.49 -0.90 -12.39
N VAL A 253 -5.46 -0.94 -13.24
CA VAL A 253 -5.14 -2.06 -14.14
C VAL A 253 -3.71 -2.54 -13.91
N SER A 254 -3.18 -2.32 -12.72
CA SER A 254 -1.82 -2.75 -12.38
C SER A 254 -1.65 -4.27 -12.44
N ASN A 255 -0.41 -4.73 -12.58
CA ASN A 255 -0.10 -6.16 -12.61
C ASN A 255 -0.92 -6.91 -13.69
N ASN A 256 -0.84 -6.45 -14.93
CA ASN A 256 -1.46 -7.05 -16.11
C ASN A 256 -0.40 -7.20 -17.22
N ASN A 257 -0.81 -7.57 -18.44
CA ASN A 257 0.06 -7.77 -19.58
C ASN A 257 0.04 -6.60 -20.59
N LEU A 258 -0.40 -5.41 -20.18
CA LEU A 258 -0.62 -4.27 -21.06
C LEU A 258 0.70 -3.69 -21.59
N TYR A 259 0.82 -3.51 -22.90
CA TYR A 259 2.09 -3.10 -23.54
C TYR A 259 2.12 -1.66 -24.06
N ASP A 260 0.98 -0.98 -24.13
CA ASP A 260 0.87 0.41 -24.54
C ASP A 260 -0.19 1.16 -23.73
N ILE A 261 -0.14 2.50 -23.79
CA ILE A 261 -1.20 3.36 -23.28
C ILE A 261 -1.65 4.24 -24.44
N LYS A 262 -2.86 4.01 -24.95
CA LYS A 262 -3.38 4.73 -26.10
C LYS A 262 -4.11 6.00 -25.65
N ARG A 263 -3.82 7.13 -26.29
CA ARG A 263 -4.57 8.39 -26.06
C ARG A 263 -6.08 8.22 -26.28
N THR A 264 -6.48 7.33 -27.19
CA THR A 264 -7.88 7.01 -27.48
C THR A 264 -8.62 6.34 -26.33
N LEU A 265 -7.91 5.68 -25.39
CA LEU A 265 -8.49 5.11 -24.17
C LEU A 265 -9.19 6.20 -23.36
N PHE A 266 -8.55 7.37 -23.22
CA PHE A 266 -9.01 8.48 -22.40
C PHE A 266 -9.90 9.50 -23.13
N MET A 267 -10.40 9.15 -24.33
CA MET A 267 -11.40 9.96 -25.00
C MET A 267 -12.73 9.90 -24.26
N SER A 268 -13.37 11.06 -24.10
CA SER A 268 -14.64 11.22 -23.40
C SER A 268 -15.56 12.13 -24.22
N PRO A 269 -16.90 11.94 -24.15
CA PRO A 269 -17.86 12.93 -24.61
C PRO A 269 -17.66 14.31 -23.94
N ASP A 270 -17.31 14.30 -22.65
CA ASP A 270 -16.98 15.50 -21.90
C ASP A 270 -15.54 15.93 -22.18
N GLU A 271 -15.27 17.24 -22.16
CA GLU A 271 -13.92 17.76 -22.43
C GLU A 271 -12.86 17.27 -21.43
N ARG A 272 -13.27 17.01 -20.18
CA ARG A 272 -12.39 16.64 -19.07
C ARG A 272 -12.92 15.41 -18.32
N PRO A 273 -12.37 14.21 -18.58
CA PRO A 273 -12.66 13.03 -17.79
C PRO A 273 -12.45 13.26 -16.29
N PRO A 274 -13.29 12.69 -15.40
CA PRO A 274 -13.19 12.90 -13.96
C PRO A 274 -12.09 12.05 -13.28
N LEU A 275 -11.23 11.39 -14.05
CA LEU A 275 -10.21 10.48 -13.51
C LEU A 275 -9.22 11.22 -12.61
N GLU A 276 -9.07 10.73 -11.38
CA GLU A 276 -8.19 11.27 -10.34
C GLU A 276 -7.01 10.33 -10.07
N LEU A 277 -7.20 9.02 -10.21
CA LEU A 277 -6.15 8.01 -10.03
C LEU A 277 -6.13 7.05 -11.21
N LEU A 278 -4.94 6.91 -11.82
CA LEU A 278 -4.65 5.89 -12.81
C LEU A 278 -3.47 5.04 -12.31
N ASP A 279 -3.74 3.77 -12.01
CA ASP A 279 -2.69 2.79 -11.73
C ASP A 279 -2.50 1.85 -12.92
N TYR A 280 -1.34 1.98 -13.57
CA TYR A 280 -0.89 1.17 -14.69
C TYR A 280 0.43 0.45 -14.36
N SER A 281 0.77 0.36 -13.07
CA SER A 281 2.04 -0.22 -12.63
C SER A 281 2.14 -1.72 -12.91
N SER A 282 3.36 -2.26 -12.89
CA SER A 282 3.62 -3.69 -13.11
C SER A 282 3.00 -4.23 -14.41
N ASN A 283 3.17 -3.49 -15.50
CA ASN A 283 2.73 -3.86 -16.85
C ASN A 283 3.94 -3.90 -17.80
N ASN A 284 3.70 -4.02 -19.10
CA ASN A 284 4.74 -4.17 -20.13
C ASN A 284 4.94 -2.90 -21.00
N VAL A 285 4.52 -1.72 -20.52
CA VAL A 285 4.58 -0.47 -21.30
C VAL A 285 6.03 -0.08 -21.61
N LYS A 286 6.35 0.17 -22.88
CA LYS A 286 7.72 0.52 -23.33
C LYS A 286 7.92 1.98 -23.69
N VAL A 287 6.87 2.64 -24.16
CA VAL A 287 6.92 3.99 -24.71
C VAL A 287 5.77 4.81 -24.16
N LEU A 288 6.05 6.04 -23.76
CA LEU A 288 5.02 7.05 -23.51
C LEU A 288 4.96 7.99 -24.72
N ASP A 289 3.87 7.87 -25.47
CA ASP A 289 3.65 8.62 -26.70
C ASP A 289 3.28 10.08 -26.46
N ASP A 290 3.26 10.84 -27.55
CA ASP A 290 2.93 12.26 -27.55
C ASP A 290 1.53 12.53 -26.97
N SER A 291 1.49 13.38 -25.93
CA SER A 291 0.25 13.90 -25.35
C SER A 291 -0.73 12.79 -24.92
N VAL A 292 -0.22 11.62 -24.55
CA VAL A 292 -1.02 10.43 -24.22
C VAL A 292 -2.02 10.68 -23.08
N PHE A 293 -1.65 11.52 -22.11
CA PHE A 293 -2.49 11.86 -20.95
C PHE A 293 -3.19 13.24 -21.06
N CYS A 294 -3.17 13.90 -22.21
CA CYS A 294 -3.50 15.33 -22.30
C CYS A 294 -4.92 15.75 -21.91
N ARG A 295 -5.86 14.78 -21.82
CA ARG A 295 -7.23 15.04 -21.39
C ARG A 295 -7.42 14.86 -19.88
N LEU A 296 -6.49 14.22 -19.20
CA LEU A 296 -6.59 13.84 -17.78
C LEU A 296 -6.24 15.00 -16.84
N GLY A 297 -6.88 16.15 -17.03
CA GLY A 297 -6.57 17.38 -16.27
C GLY A 297 -6.90 17.31 -14.78
N ASN A 298 -7.76 16.36 -14.36
CA ASN A 298 -8.12 16.12 -12.97
C ASN A 298 -7.26 15.04 -12.29
N LEU A 299 -6.34 14.40 -13.03
CA LEU A 299 -5.51 13.32 -12.51
C LEU A 299 -4.58 13.85 -11.43
N LYS A 300 -4.64 13.26 -10.25
CA LYS A 300 -3.81 13.56 -9.08
C LYS A 300 -2.68 12.55 -8.93
N THR A 301 -2.94 11.29 -9.24
CA THR A 301 -1.97 10.19 -9.10
C THR A 301 -1.85 9.42 -10.40
N LEU A 302 -0.62 9.32 -10.91
CA LEU A 302 -0.27 8.49 -12.05
C LEU A 302 0.82 7.50 -11.62
N ASN A 303 0.45 6.22 -11.57
CA ASN A 303 1.37 5.15 -11.22
C ASN A 303 1.77 4.34 -12.46
N LEU A 304 3.05 4.44 -12.83
CA LEU A 304 3.69 3.73 -13.94
C LEU A 304 4.89 2.89 -13.45
N TRP A 305 4.94 2.62 -12.14
CA TRP A 305 5.97 1.79 -11.50
C TRP A 305 6.11 0.43 -12.17
N LEU A 306 7.33 -0.13 -12.23
CA LEU A 306 7.60 -1.48 -12.75
C LEU A 306 7.01 -1.75 -14.15
N ASN A 307 7.19 -0.80 -15.06
CA ASN A 307 6.97 -1.04 -16.48
C ASN A 307 8.31 -1.24 -17.21
N GLN A 308 8.30 -1.24 -18.54
CA GLN A 308 9.50 -1.35 -19.36
C GLN A 308 9.83 -0.04 -20.10
N ILE A 309 9.40 1.11 -19.55
CA ILE A 309 9.45 2.41 -20.23
C ILE A 309 10.91 2.77 -20.48
N ASN A 310 11.28 2.90 -21.76
CA ASN A 310 12.63 3.28 -22.18
C ASN A 310 12.65 4.55 -23.05
N LYS A 311 11.48 4.99 -23.53
CA LYS A 311 11.31 6.22 -24.30
C LYS A 311 10.11 7.00 -23.78
N ILE A 312 10.30 8.30 -23.57
CA ILE A 312 9.27 9.23 -23.14
C ILE A 312 9.27 10.39 -24.11
N HIS A 313 8.12 10.66 -24.75
CA HIS A 313 7.96 11.83 -25.58
C HIS A 313 8.02 13.11 -24.72
N PRO A 314 8.62 14.22 -25.17
CA PRO A 314 8.72 15.46 -24.39
C PRO A 314 7.38 16.03 -23.90
N ARG A 315 6.29 15.71 -24.62
CA ARG A 315 4.91 16.12 -24.28
C ARG A 315 4.06 15.00 -23.65
N ALA A 316 4.65 13.90 -23.21
CA ALA A 316 3.90 12.76 -22.66
C ALA A 316 2.98 13.16 -21.49
N PHE A 317 3.45 14.05 -20.61
CA PHE A 317 2.73 14.53 -19.43
C PHE A 317 2.04 15.89 -19.62
N LEU A 318 1.94 16.39 -20.86
CA LEU A 318 1.20 17.61 -21.15
C LEU A 318 -0.26 17.45 -20.69
N GLY A 319 -0.85 18.49 -20.08
CA GLY A 319 -2.25 18.50 -19.64
C GLY A 319 -2.49 18.03 -18.20
N LEU A 320 -1.49 17.43 -17.54
CA LEU A 320 -1.56 16.91 -16.17
C LEU A 320 -1.38 18.00 -15.09
N PHE A 321 -2.15 19.09 -15.16
CA PHE A 321 -1.96 20.26 -14.29
C PHE A 321 -2.31 20.02 -12.81
N SER A 322 -3.18 19.03 -12.52
CA SER A 322 -3.59 18.66 -11.16
C SER A 322 -2.75 17.51 -10.57
N LEU A 323 -1.75 17.02 -11.29
CA LEU A 323 -0.98 15.85 -10.88
C LEU A 323 -0.13 16.19 -9.65
N GLN A 324 -0.28 15.40 -8.59
CA GLN A 324 0.40 15.53 -7.31
C GLN A 324 1.48 14.46 -7.13
N SER A 325 1.25 13.24 -7.62
CA SER A 325 2.17 12.11 -7.50
C SER A 325 2.41 11.44 -8.85
N LEU A 326 3.68 11.36 -9.25
CA LEU A 326 4.13 10.66 -10.45
C LEU A 326 5.16 9.58 -10.07
N GLN A 327 4.78 8.33 -10.28
CA GLN A 327 5.60 7.15 -9.95
C GLN A 327 6.11 6.52 -11.25
N LEU A 328 7.41 6.63 -11.52
CA LEU A 328 8.10 6.11 -12.72
C LEU A 328 9.24 5.15 -12.36
N GLN A 329 9.34 4.76 -11.09
CA GLN A 329 10.41 3.92 -10.60
C GLN A 329 10.38 2.51 -11.19
N GLY A 330 11.53 1.83 -11.22
CA GLY A 330 11.62 0.46 -11.73
C GLY A 330 11.38 0.32 -13.24
N ASN A 331 11.63 1.37 -14.02
CA ASN A 331 11.56 1.36 -15.48
C ASN A 331 12.96 1.26 -16.12
N LYS A 332 13.04 1.47 -17.44
CA LYS A 332 14.29 1.42 -18.22
C LYS A 332 14.68 2.80 -18.78
N ILE A 333 14.25 3.89 -18.14
CA ILE A 333 14.43 5.27 -18.63
C ILE A 333 15.91 5.64 -18.57
N SER A 334 16.51 5.97 -19.71
CA SER A 334 17.95 6.35 -19.79
C SER A 334 18.20 7.85 -19.94
N SER A 335 17.21 8.58 -20.48
CA SER A 335 17.29 10.00 -20.77
C SER A 335 15.95 10.67 -20.52
N LEU A 336 15.99 11.87 -19.96
CA LEU A 336 14.84 12.72 -19.73
C LEU A 336 14.90 13.89 -20.73
N PRO A 337 13.87 14.09 -21.58
CA PRO A 337 13.78 15.27 -22.43
C PRO A 337 13.73 16.57 -21.64
N ASP A 338 14.14 17.65 -22.29
CA ASP A 338 13.93 19.00 -21.78
C ASP A 338 12.43 19.28 -21.60
N GLU A 339 12.11 20.04 -20.55
CA GLU A 339 10.77 20.50 -20.18
C GLU A 339 9.75 19.39 -19.86
N LEU A 340 10.20 18.14 -19.73
CA LEU A 340 9.32 16.98 -19.50
C LEU A 340 8.37 17.17 -18.31
N PHE A 341 8.83 17.81 -17.24
CA PHE A 341 8.03 18.03 -16.03
C PHE A 341 7.58 19.49 -15.85
N ALA A 342 7.85 20.38 -16.81
CA ALA A 342 7.67 21.82 -16.67
C ALA A 342 6.20 22.24 -16.41
N ASN A 343 5.24 21.46 -16.91
CA ASN A 343 3.81 21.74 -16.80
C ASN A 343 3.13 21.10 -15.57
N LEU A 344 3.86 20.34 -14.76
CA LEU A 344 3.31 19.64 -13.59
C LEU A 344 3.31 20.56 -12.36
N THR A 345 2.57 21.67 -12.46
CA THR A 345 2.62 22.77 -11.48
C THR A 345 2.09 22.40 -10.09
N SER A 346 1.28 21.35 -10.00
CA SER A 346 0.76 20.80 -8.73
C SER A 346 1.57 19.61 -8.20
N LEU A 347 2.68 19.23 -8.86
CA LEU A 347 3.43 18.02 -8.51
C LEU A 347 4.09 18.16 -7.15
N GLU A 348 3.83 17.21 -6.27
CA GLU A 348 4.37 17.15 -4.91
C GLU A 348 5.46 16.10 -4.78
N GLN A 349 5.30 14.97 -5.47
CA GLN A 349 6.17 13.80 -5.39
C GLN A 349 6.51 13.28 -6.79
N LEU A 350 7.81 13.10 -7.04
CA LEU A 350 8.33 12.48 -8.25
C LEU A 350 9.32 11.37 -7.88
N ASP A 351 8.99 10.14 -8.26
CA ASP A 351 9.89 9.00 -8.13
C ASP A 351 10.38 8.49 -9.49
N LEU A 352 11.68 8.66 -9.74
CA LEU A 352 12.42 8.21 -10.91
C LEU A 352 13.49 7.17 -10.53
N SER A 353 13.43 6.61 -9.32
CA SER A 353 14.42 5.67 -8.83
C SER A 353 14.43 4.35 -9.60
N ARG A 354 15.51 3.58 -9.50
CA ARG A 354 15.62 2.26 -10.17
C ARG A 354 15.36 2.35 -11.69
N ASN A 355 16.03 3.30 -12.33
CA ASN A 355 16.01 3.52 -13.78
C ASN A 355 17.45 3.50 -14.33
N ASN A 356 17.61 3.84 -15.61
CA ASN A 356 18.91 3.85 -16.29
C ASN A 356 19.45 5.27 -16.53
N ILE A 357 19.02 6.27 -15.75
CA ILE A 357 19.30 7.69 -16.02
C ILE A 357 20.79 7.96 -15.81
N LYS A 358 21.46 8.51 -16.83
CA LYS A 358 22.89 8.84 -16.78
C LYS A 358 23.16 10.32 -16.55
N LYS A 359 22.24 11.17 -17.01
CA LYS A 359 22.38 12.63 -17.00
C LYS A 359 21.08 13.29 -16.54
N LEU A 360 21.20 14.33 -15.73
CA LEU A 360 20.09 15.23 -15.40
C LEU A 360 20.40 16.62 -15.98
N GLY A 361 19.71 16.95 -17.07
CA GLY A 361 19.94 18.18 -17.84
C GLY A 361 19.36 19.44 -17.19
N LEU A 362 19.82 20.61 -17.65
CA LEU A 362 19.42 21.92 -17.15
C LEU A 362 17.90 22.16 -17.19
N ARG A 363 17.23 21.78 -18.29
CA ARG A 363 15.84 22.19 -18.54
C ARG A 363 14.82 21.08 -18.28
N VAL A 364 15.20 19.95 -17.67
CA VAL A 364 14.29 18.81 -17.43
C VAL A 364 13.01 19.22 -16.67
N PHE A 365 13.15 20.13 -15.69
CA PHE A 365 12.05 20.69 -14.91
C PHE A 365 11.52 22.04 -15.45
N GLY A 366 12.01 22.48 -16.62
CA GLY A 366 11.67 23.77 -17.22
C GLY A 366 12.20 25.00 -16.44
N GLY A 367 11.81 26.18 -16.90
CA GLY A 367 12.14 27.46 -16.24
C GLY A 367 11.13 27.89 -15.17
N THR A 368 9.98 27.23 -15.08
CA THR A 368 8.91 27.56 -14.13
C THR A 368 9.19 26.92 -12.77
N ILE A 369 9.03 27.70 -11.69
CA ILE A 369 9.21 27.20 -10.33
C ILE A 369 8.09 26.20 -9.99
N LEU A 370 8.47 24.95 -9.67
CA LEU A 370 7.55 23.92 -9.20
C LEU A 370 7.33 24.09 -7.69
N ARG A 371 6.33 24.90 -7.33
CA ARG A 371 6.10 25.35 -5.94
C ARG A 371 5.70 24.24 -4.98
N GLN A 372 5.06 23.19 -5.50
CA GLN A 372 4.55 22.09 -4.69
C GLN A 372 5.53 20.92 -4.58
N LEU A 373 6.58 20.86 -5.42
CA LEU A 373 7.46 19.70 -5.45
C LEU A 373 8.32 19.67 -4.20
N THR A 374 8.07 18.66 -3.36
CA THR A 374 8.71 18.51 -2.06
C THR A 374 9.56 17.24 -1.98
N HIS A 375 9.27 16.23 -2.80
CA HIS A 375 9.99 14.95 -2.80
C HIS A 375 10.46 14.59 -4.20
N LEU A 376 11.78 14.39 -4.34
CA LEU A 376 12.40 13.93 -5.57
C LEU A 376 13.30 12.73 -5.27
N ASN A 377 12.96 11.58 -5.86
CA ASN A 377 13.75 10.37 -5.74
C ASN A 377 14.39 10.00 -7.08
N LEU A 378 15.72 10.06 -7.14
CA LEU A 378 16.57 9.70 -8.27
C LEU A 378 17.54 8.56 -7.90
N SER A 379 17.31 7.88 -6.77
CA SER A 379 18.19 6.82 -6.28
C SER A 379 18.25 5.60 -7.20
N ASN A 380 19.29 4.78 -7.11
CA ASN A 380 19.44 3.57 -7.93
C ASN A 380 19.36 3.89 -9.44
N ASN A 381 20.15 4.86 -9.90
CA ASN A 381 20.32 5.20 -11.31
C ASN A 381 21.82 5.14 -11.66
N TYR A 382 22.21 5.67 -12.82
CA TYR A 382 23.59 5.75 -13.28
C TYR A 382 24.06 7.20 -13.43
N ILE A 383 23.52 8.13 -12.63
CA ILE A 383 23.77 9.56 -12.79
C ILE A 383 25.23 9.84 -12.45
N SER A 384 26.00 10.22 -13.46
CA SER A 384 27.38 10.72 -13.31
C SER A 384 27.50 12.20 -13.68
N ASP A 385 26.52 12.73 -14.41
CA ASP A 385 26.49 14.10 -14.92
C ASP A 385 25.18 14.76 -14.46
N LEU A 386 25.26 15.45 -13.32
CA LEU A 386 24.20 16.30 -12.80
C LEU A 386 24.53 17.73 -13.18
N HIS A 387 23.72 18.37 -14.03
CA HIS A 387 24.01 19.75 -14.40
C HIS A 387 23.85 20.67 -13.17
N PRO A 388 24.76 21.63 -12.90
CA PRO A 388 24.74 22.45 -11.69
C PRO A 388 23.46 23.24 -11.43
N LEU A 389 22.70 23.55 -12.49
CA LEU A 389 21.44 24.29 -12.43
C LEU A 389 20.20 23.42 -12.70
N ALA A 390 20.33 22.10 -12.78
CA ALA A 390 19.22 21.19 -13.08
C ALA A 390 18.06 21.27 -12.06
N LEU A 391 18.37 21.57 -10.79
CA LEU A 391 17.40 21.63 -9.69
C LEU A 391 16.97 23.08 -9.36
N SER A 392 17.32 24.05 -10.20
CA SER A 392 17.09 25.49 -9.95
C SER A 392 15.61 25.88 -9.84
N SER A 393 14.70 25.12 -10.48
CA SER A 393 13.26 25.33 -10.40
C SER A 393 12.59 24.67 -9.19
N LEU A 394 13.35 24.03 -8.29
CA LEU A 394 12.85 23.24 -7.16
C LEU A 394 13.17 23.82 -5.76
N PRO A 395 12.98 25.13 -5.49
CA PRO A 395 13.40 25.73 -4.21
C PRO A 395 12.60 25.27 -2.99
N PHE A 396 11.49 24.56 -3.19
CA PHE A 396 10.63 24.03 -2.14
C PHE A 396 10.90 22.58 -1.76
N LEU A 397 11.88 21.95 -2.42
CA LEU A 397 12.24 20.56 -2.19
C LEU A 397 12.67 20.33 -0.74
N LYS A 398 12.08 19.31 -0.10
CA LYS A 398 12.38 18.89 1.28
C LYS A 398 13.19 17.61 1.31
N GLU A 399 12.93 16.69 0.39
CA GLU A 399 13.66 15.43 0.28
C GLU A 399 14.26 15.27 -1.12
N LEU A 400 15.59 15.08 -1.15
CA LEU A 400 16.33 14.74 -2.36
C LEU A 400 17.08 13.43 -2.15
N ARG A 401 16.74 12.41 -2.94
CA ARG A 401 17.42 11.12 -2.89
C ARG A 401 18.22 10.90 -4.17
N LEU A 402 19.54 10.84 -4.03
CA LEU A 402 20.53 10.62 -5.08
C LEU A 402 21.44 9.41 -4.76
N GLY A 403 21.10 8.63 -3.73
CA GLY A 403 21.89 7.46 -3.35
C GLY A 403 21.96 6.39 -4.45
N ARG A 404 23.03 5.59 -4.47
CA ARG A 404 23.26 4.55 -5.48
C ARG A 404 23.27 5.11 -6.91
N ASN A 405 24.17 6.06 -7.16
CA ASN A 405 24.42 6.66 -8.47
C ASN A 405 25.92 6.56 -8.80
N LYS A 406 26.43 7.44 -9.68
CA LYS A 406 27.82 7.48 -10.14
C LYS A 406 28.44 8.88 -10.01
N LEU A 407 27.94 9.69 -9.08
CA LEU A 407 28.44 11.05 -8.84
C LEU A 407 29.88 11.00 -8.30
N VAL A 408 30.76 11.83 -8.88
CA VAL A 408 32.19 11.91 -8.50
C VAL A 408 32.50 13.21 -7.76
N SER A 409 31.81 14.30 -8.11
CA SER A 409 31.92 15.59 -7.46
C SER A 409 30.55 16.26 -7.37
N LEU A 410 30.49 17.29 -6.54
CA LEU A 410 29.31 18.13 -6.32
C LEU A 410 29.65 19.58 -6.67
N ASP A 411 28.65 20.35 -7.09
CA ASP A 411 28.79 21.79 -7.35
C ASP A 411 27.84 22.55 -6.41
N LEU A 412 28.33 23.63 -5.80
CA LEU A 412 27.57 24.54 -4.94
C LEU A 412 26.19 24.91 -5.53
N ARG A 413 26.14 25.17 -6.83
CA ARG A 413 24.92 25.64 -7.52
C ARG A 413 23.82 24.60 -7.56
N MET A 414 24.15 23.31 -7.41
CA MET A 414 23.16 22.23 -7.35
C MET A 414 22.23 22.37 -6.15
N PHE A 415 22.79 22.81 -5.01
CA PHE A 415 22.11 22.83 -3.72
C PHE A 415 21.72 24.23 -3.26
N ALA A 416 22.37 25.29 -3.75
CA ALA A 416 22.05 26.68 -3.42
C ALA A 416 20.55 27.05 -3.58
N PRO A 417 19.79 26.51 -4.56
CA PRO A 417 18.34 26.75 -4.65
C PRO A 417 17.52 26.04 -3.56
N LEU A 418 18.01 24.92 -3.01
CA LEU A 418 17.26 23.96 -2.19
C LEU A 418 17.17 24.37 -0.71
N ARG A 419 16.73 25.59 -0.43
CA ARG A 419 16.72 26.18 0.93
C ARG A 419 15.81 25.48 1.94
N ARG A 420 14.94 24.59 1.47
CA ARG A 420 14.02 23.81 2.31
C ARG A 420 14.44 22.36 2.52
N LEU A 421 15.61 21.97 2.00
CA LEU A 421 16.07 20.60 2.04
C LEU A 421 16.29 20.14 3.49
N GLN A 422 15.61 19.06 3.87
CA GLN A 422 15.63 18.44 5.19
C GLN A 422 16.31 17.08 5.17
N LEU A 423 16.20 16.36 4.06
CA LEU A 423 16.78 15.03 3.86
C LEU A 423 17.53 14.99 2.53
N LEU A 424 18.82 14.66 2.60
CA LEU A 424 19.68 14.42 1.44
C LEU A 424 20.31 13.04 1.54
N THR A 425 20.06 12.17 0.55
CA THR A 425 20.82 10.93 0.42
C THR A 425 21.72 10.98 -0.80
N ILE A 426 23.03 10.87 -0.58
CA ILE A 426 24.07 10.81 -1.61
C ILE A 426 25.05 9.65 -1.36
N GLY A 427 24.66 8.70 -0.49
CA GLY A 427 25.42 7.49 -0.24
C GLY A 427 25.51 6.55 -1.45
N GLU A 428 26.46 5.63 -1.44
CA GLU A 428 26.71 4.68 -2.55
C GLU A 428 26.96 5.41 -3.89
N ASN A 429 27.76 6.48 -3.85
CA ASN A 429 28.28 7.21 -5.01
C ASN A 429 29.83 7.04 -5.07
N ARG A 430 30.53 7.96 -5.71
CA ARG A 430 32.00 7.95 -5.88
C ARG A 430 32.61 9.29 -5.44
N LEU A 431 32.00 9.96 -4.48
CA LEU A 431 32.44 11.28 -4.01
C LEU A 431 33.77 11.16 -3.26
N GLU A 432 34.76 11.97 -3.66
CA GLU A 432 36.07 12.04 -2.99
C GLU A 432 36.20 13.23 -2.03
N GLU A 433 35.43 14.30 -2.30
CA GLU A 433 35.44 15.53 -1.50
C GLU A 433 34.04 16.16 -1.48
N ILE A 434 33.74 16.86 -0.38
CA ILE A 434 32.60 17.77 -0.26
C ILE A 434 33.18 19.12 0.13
N GLU A 435 33.01 20.14 -0.72
CA GLU A 435 33.52 21.49 -0.45
C GLU A 435 32.78 22.16 0.73
N PRO A 436 33.47 23.01 1.54
CA PRO A 436 32.85 23.73 2.66
C PRO A 436 31.62 24.55 2.26
N GLU A 437 31.66 25.18 1.08
CA GLU A 437 30.60 26.02 0.52
C GLU A 437 29.30 25.23 0.32
N ILE A 438 29.39 23.94 -0.03
CA ILE A 438 28.23 23.07 -0.20
C ILE A 438 27.55 22.83 1.14
N LEU A 439 28.32 22.52 2.19
CA LEU A 439 27.76 22.33 3.54
C LEU A 439 27.07 23.59 4.06
N ASN A 440 27.58 24.76 3.66
CA ASN A 440 26.98 26.05 3.99
C ASN A 440 25.66 26.32 3.24
N THR A 441 25.25 25.53 2.25
CA THR A 441 23.92 25.68 1.64
C THR A 441 22.80 25.04 2.46
N PHE A 442 23.13 24.15 3.40
CA PHE A 442 22.18 23.24 4.04
C PHE A 442 21.59 23.79 5.35
N GLU A 443 20.88 24.92 5.29
CA GLU A 443 20.31 25.62 6.48
C GLU A 443 19.26 24.81 7.28
N ARG A 444 18.57 23.87 6.63
CA ARG A 444 17.44 23.11 7.22
C ARG A 444 17.66 21.61 7.27
N LEU A 445 18.87 21.16 6.94
CA LEU A 445 19.16 19.75 6.79
C LEU A 445 19.15 19.06 8.16
N THR A 446 18.40 17.97 8.24
CA THR A 446 18.23 17.15 9.45
C THR A 446 18.81 15.76 9.29
N HIS A 447 18.82 15.24 8.05
CA HIS A 447 19.28 13.89 7.73
C HIS A 447 20.19 13.96 6.50
N LEU A 448 21.43 13.49 6.64
CA LEU A 448 22.43 13.45 5.58
C LEU A 448 23.02 12.05 5.42
N GLU A 449 22.75 11.37 4.31
CA GLU A 449 23.39 10.08 4.05
C GLU A 449 24.55 10.21 3.07
N ILE A 450 25.79 10.01 3.53
CA ILE A 450 27.03 10.05 2.72
C ILE A 450 27.80 8.72 2.75
N ASN A 451 27.22 7.67 3.33
CA ASN A 451 27.85 6.36 3.46
C ASN A 451 28.25 5.74 2.11
N ASN A 452 29.25 4.86 2.10
CA ASN A 452 29.72 4.15 0.91
C ASN A 452 30.12 5.10 -0.25
N ASN A 453 30.96 6.08 0.04
CA ASN A 453 31.62 6.95 -0.95
C ASN A 453 33.15 6.74 -0.86
N ARG A 454 33.93 7.68 -1.37
CA ARG A 454 35.40 7.69 -1.32
C ARG A 454 35.93 8.86 -0.48
N LEU A 455 35.14 9.31 0.50
CA LEU A 455 35.48 10.46 1.34
C LEU A 455 36.54 10.07 2.37
N ALA A 456 37.69 10.74 2.34
CA ALA A 456 38.74 10.52 3.33
C ALA A 456 38.72 11.55 4.47
N PHE A 457 38.01 12.66 4.28
CA PHE A 457 37.86 13.75 5.23
C PHE A 457 36.56 14.52 4.95
N LEU A 458 36.12 15.31 5.92
CA LEU A 458 35.13 16.37 5.73
C LEU A 458 35.80 17.73 5.97
N PRO A 459 35.22 18.81 5.42
CA PRO A 459 35.53 20.17 5.88
C PRO A 459 35.45 20.30 7.40
N ASP A 460 36.12 21.31 7.94
CA ASP A 460 36.01 21.60 9.38
C ASP A 460 34.55 21.94 9.75
N LEU A 461 33.88 20.98 10.39
CA LEU A 461 32.48 21.10 10.80
C LEU A 461 32.29 22.17 11.89
N LYS A 462 33.34 22.56 12.61
CA LYS A 462 33.27 23.68 13.58
C LYS A 462 33.09 25.03 12.87
N ALA A 463 33.62 25.15 11.65
CA ALA A 463 33.46 26.35 10.83
C ALA A 463 32.11 26.42 10.11
N SER A 464 31.38 25.31 10.01
CA SER A 464 30.06 25.28 9.35
C SER A 464 28.99 25.94 10.23
N GLN A 465 28.39 27.02 9.72
CA GLN A 465 27.34 27.74 10.44
C GLN A 465 25.96 27.10 10.26
N ASN A 466 25.74 26.32 9.18
CA ASN A 466 24.38 25.97 8.72
C ASN A 466 23.91 24.55 9.05
N LEU A 467 24.79 23.66 9.54
CA LEU A 467 24.42 22.30 9.95
C LEU A 467 23.84 22.20 11.38
N GLN A 468 23.24 23.26 11.92
CA GLN A 468 22.77 23.30 13.32
C GLN A 468 21.59 22.36 13.59
N LEU A 469 20.80 22.03 12.56
CA LEU A 469 19.60 21.20 12.67
C LEU A 469 19.87 19.72 12.36
N LEU A 470 21.11 19.35 12.05
CA LEU A 470 21.49 17.99 11.72
C LEU A 470 21.23 17.07 12.92
N ARG A 471 20.48 15.98 12.69
CA ARG A 471 20.16 14.96 13.71
C ARG A 471 20.76 13.61 13.38
N TYR A 472 20.95 13.35 12.09
CA TYR A 472 21.50 12.11 11.61
C TYR A 472 22.44 12.34 10.42
N ILE A 473 23.60 11.69 10.45
CA ILE A 473 24.51 11.55 9.32
C ILE A 473 24.88 10.08 9.14
N SER A 474 25.18 9.60 7.94
CA SER A 474 25.76 8.26 7.75
C SER A 474 27.19 8.36 7.24
N LEU A 475 28.17 7.97 8.05
CA LEU A 475 29.60 8.07 7.70
C LEU A 475 30.18 6.77 7.13
N GLU A 476 29.55 5.64 7.43
CA GLU A 476 30.04 4.29 7.17
C GLU A 476 30.51 4.04 5.73
N GLY A 477 31.48 3.14 5.55
CA GLY A 477 31.89 2.72 4.21
C GLY A 477 32.68 3.75 3.42
N ASN A 478 33.29 4.71 4.10
CA ASN A 478 34.19 5.70 3.52
C ASN A 478 35.62 5.49 4.04
N PRO A 479 36.66 5.77 3.25
CA PRO A 479 38.06 5.64 3.63
C PRO A 479 38.54 6.77 4.56
N TRP A 480 37.83 7.01 5.67
CA TRP A 480 38.16 8.11 6.59
C TRP A 480 39.58 7.98 7.13
N GLN A 481 40.34 9.07 7.18
CA GLN A 481 41.54 9.12 8.01
C GLN A 481 41.12 9.07 9.48
N CYS A 482 41.75 8.23 10.32
CA CYS A 482 41.31 8.10 11.72
C CYS A 482 41.32 9.43 12.48
N LEU A 483 42.35 10.27 12.29
CA LEU A 483 42.39 11.62 12.88
C LEU A 483 41.22 12.51 12.42
N CYS A 484 40.83 12.43 11.14
CA CYS A 484 39.67 13.17 10.65
C CYS A 484 38.37 12.62 11.23
N LEU A 485 38.25 11.30 11.36
CA LEU A 485 37.07 10.67 11.94
C LEU A 485 36.91 11.04 13.42
N ASP A 486 38.00 11.10 14.19
CA ASP A 486 37.99 11.54 15.58
C ASP A 486 37.49 12.98 15.71
N GLU A 487 37.95 13.88 14.84
CA GLU A 487 37.47 15.27 14.79
C GLU A 487 35.98 15.36 14.42
N ILE A 488 35.53 14.54 13.46
CA ILE A 488 34.13 14.49 13.00
C ILE A 488 33.23 13.95 14.11
N THR A 489 33.58 12.81 14.70
CA THR A 489 32.78 12.13 15.75
C THR A 489 32.71 12.97 17.02
N ALA A 490 33.81 13.59 17.46
CA ALA A 490 33.79 14.51 18.59
C ALA A 490 32.83 15.69 18.37
N TRP A 491 32.77 16.24 17.15
CA TRP A 491 31.79 17.28 16.81
C TRP A 491 30.35 16.76 16.85
N LEU A 492 30.10 15.56 16.30
CA LEU A 492 28.77 14.93 16.26
C LEU A 492 28.26 14.59 17.67
N ASP A 493 29.11 14.01 18.51
CA ASP A 493 28.81 13.66 19.90
C ASP A 493 28.47 14.89 20.73
N SER A 494 29.25 15.97 20.58
CA SER A 494 29.00 17.24 21.27
C SER A 494 27.62 17.83 20.97
N ARG A 495 27.02 17.44 19.83
CA ARG A 495 25.72 17.91 19.33
C ARG A 495 24.64 16.83 19.36
N ARG A 496 24.94 15.63 19.89
CA ARG A 496 24.03 14.47 19.93
C ARG A 496 23.48 14.08 18.56
N VAL A 497 24.33 14.12 17.54
CA VAL A 497 23.99 13.73 16.16
C VAL A 497 24.34 12.25 15.97
N SER A 498 23.35 11.43 15.59
CA SER A 498 23.58 10.01 15.29
C SER A 498 24.33 9.87 13.96
N TYR A 499 25.41 9.08 13.91
CA TYR A 499 26.31 9.06 12.73
C TYR A 499 26.51 7.70 12.04
N ALA A 500 25.81 6.67 12.51
CA ALA A 500 25.91 5.30 12.05
C ALA A 500 24.53 4.61 12.06
N ARG A 501 24.36 3.59 11.20
CA ARG A 501 23.17 2.73 11.19
C ARG A 501 23.39 1.62 12.24
N PRO A 502 22.46 1.42 13.20
CA PRO A 502 22.65 0.41 14.26
C PRO A 502 22.88 -1.02 13.76
N SER A 503 22.43 -1.34 12.56
CA SER A 503 22.55 -2.67 11.94
C SER A 503 23.80 -2.86 11.07
N SER A 504 24.71 -1.89 10.99
CA SER A 504 25.84 -1.97 10.07
C SER A 504 27.00 -2.82 10.62
N ALA A 505 27.78 -3.40 9.69
CA ALA A 505 29.02 -4.07 10.03
C ALA A 505 30.05 -3.12 10.69
N TYR A 506 29.95 -1.83 10.42
CA TYR A 506 30.79 -0.80 11.03
C TYR A 506 30.37 -0.52 12.47
N PHE A 507 29.06 -0.49 12.74
CA PHE A 507 28.51 -0.33 14.09
C PHE A 507 28.87 -1.51 15.00
N SER A 508 28.88 -2.72 14.46
CA SER A 508 29.29 -3.93 15.18
C SER A 508 30.82 -4.13 15.29
N GLY A 509 31.63 -3.20 14.78
CA GLY A 509 33.10 -3.29 14.82
C GLY A 509 33.71 -4.35 13.90
N ARG A 510 32.91 -4.95 13.00
CA ARG A 510 33.37 -5.99 12.06
C ARG A 510 34.18 -5.44 10.88
N LYS A 511 34.05 -4.14 10.60
CA LYS A 511 34.86 -3.43 9.59
C LYS A 511 35.45 -2.16 10.20
N PRO A 512 36.72 -1.83 9.89
CA PRO A 512 37.32 -0.59 10.38
C PRO A 512 36.57 0.61 9.79
N LEU A 513 36.25 1.58 10.65
CA LEU A 513 35.63 2.84 10.26
C LEU A 513 36.63 3.83 9.65
N CYS A 514 37.93 3.60 9.81
CA CYS A 514 38.97 4.52 9.35
C CYS A 514 40.26 3.79 8.98
N VAL A 515 41.12 4.50 8.24
CA VAL A 515 42.48 4.12 7.87
C VAL A 515 43.46 4.91 8.74
N VAL A 516 44.37 4.21 9.40
CA VAL A 516 45.45 4.84 10.17
C VAL A 516 46.47 5.42 9.18
N THR A 517 46.73 6.72 9.28
CA THR A 517 47.70 7.43 8.44
C THR A 517 48.90 7.88 9.28
N PRO A 518 50.10 8.05 8.69
CA PRO A 518 51.31 8.49 9.41
C PRO A 518 51.33 10.00 9.71
N MET A 519 50.19 10.69 9.57
CA MET A 519 50.10 12.14 9.69
C MET A 519 49.85 12.54 11.14
N ASP A 520 50.34 13.71 11.55
CA ASP A 520 50.10 14.26 12.90
C ASP A 520 48.76 15.02 13.02
N LYS A 521 48.09 15.26 11.90
CA LYS A 521 46.81 15.99 11.83
C LYS A 521 45.94 15.52 10.67
N CYS A 522 44.64 15.76 10.75
CA CYS A 522 43.70 15.51 9.66
C CYS A 522 44.07 16.32 8.40
N GLN A 523 44.40 15.63 7.30
CA GLN A 523 44.70 16.27 6.02
C GLN A 523 43.42 16.51 5.22
N ARG A 524 43.16 17.78 4.88
CA ARG A 524 41.91 18.23 4.22
C ARG A 524 42.11 18.76 2.80
N LYS A 525 43.23 18.40 2.19
CA LYS A 525 43.52 18.74 0.80
C LYS A 525 43.48 17.45 0.00
N LEU A 526 42.60 17.39 -1.01
CA LEU A 526 42.41 16.19 -1.81
C LEU A 526 43.70 15.72 -2.50
N GLU A 527 44.53 16.66 -2.99
CA GLU A 527 45.82 16.33 -3.62
C GLU A 527 46.78 15.62 -2.67
N ASP A 528 46.89 16.10 -1.43
CA ASP A 528 47.75 15.50 -0.41
C ASP A 528 47.23 14.13 0.03
N VAL A 529 45.91 13.97 0.12
CA VAL A 529 45.25 12.69 0.46
C VAL A 529 45.44 11.67 -0.66
N ARG A 530 45.33 12.07 -1.93
CA ARG A 530 45.60 11.21 -3.09
C ARG A 530 47.05 10.77 -3.14
N ALA A 531 48.00 11.66 -2.82
CA ALA A 531 49.43 11.31 -2.77
C ALA A 531 49.75 10.22 -1.73
N GLN A 532 48.92 10.07 -0.70
CA GLN A 532 49.07 9.06 0.37
C GLN A 532 48.45 7.70 0.03
N GLY A 533 47.72 7.57 -1.08
CA GLY A 533 47.12 6.29 -1.49
C GLY A 533 46.07 5.73 -0.52
N ILE A 534 45.37 6.61 0.24
CA ILE A 534 44.45 6.22 1.31
C ILE A 534 43.22 5.48 0.76
N VAL A 535 42.67 5.96 -0.35
CA VAL A 535 41.48 5.38 -1.00
C VAL A 535 41.83 3.99 -1.56
N GLU A 536 42.96 3.85 -2.24
CA GLU A 536 43.45 2.59 -2.80
C GLU A 536 43.79 1.56 -1.72
N SER A 537 44.26 2.03 -0.55
CA SER A 537 44.52 1.16 0.60
C SER A 537 43.23 0.65 1.22
N TYR A 538 42.21 1.50 1.33
CA TYR A 538 40.89 1.12 1.86
C TYR A 538 40.14 0.16 0.93
N GLU A 539 40.22 0.35 -0.39
CA GLU A 539 39.58 -0.57 -1.36
C GLU A 539 40.18 -2.00 -1.34
N LYS A 540 41.34 -2.21 -0.70
CA LYS A 540 41.98 -3.53 -0.54
C LYS A 540 41.58 -4.27 0.75
N ILE A 541 40.88 -3.61 1.67
CA ILE A 541 40.43 -4.13 2.99
C ILE A 541 38.97 -4.59 2.88
#